data_AF-A0A925PJE1-F1
#
_entry.id   AF-A0A925PJE1-F1
#
_cell.length_a   1.000
_cell.length_b   1.000
_cell.length_c   1.000
_cell.angle_alpha   90.00
_cell.angle_beta   90.00
_cell.angle_gamma   90.00
#
_symmetry.space_group_name_H-M   'P 1'
#
loop_
_entity.id
_entity.type
_entity.pdbx_description
1 polymer ?
#
loop_
_entity_poly.entity_id
_entity_poly.type
_entity_poly.pdbx_seq_one_letter_code
_entity_poly.pdbx_strand_id
1 'polypeptide(L)'
;MIAIRPISGLFLLLAALLQLSAPLQLNAASNGSPLPAPRSSDSFEIKLEQARKSYELFPLNEGLKHNLAEGYAAYGHTLFKQKQYEQADENLVKAIELYPDEPVYALLRGICTYNMKKYDVARYELERVLALQPESAEALIYLGLVLYESDNRQEAVQLWEQALKLAPGRADLVQLLEKARKETAVEAKMDRGNSSRFNLTYDPGVPAAFALAVLDVLESASNQVGAELGHFPEARVPVAIYKRDDYKTVTAAPDWSGGVYDGTIRLPFGAISEITAPLRAILFHEYAHVVVFDLTRGNCPVWLNEGIAEMFGRRQFSHPQAEQVHAAPRGTAVDFRKLEGSFSGLSTNDATTAYQQSHSMVNYLSSTYGWHRVKELLVNLGKGMSMDAAVELALQDYSISYSGLINEWRENVQRGRLTEN
;
A
#
# COMPACT_ATOMS: atom_id res chain seq x y z
N MET A 1 -8.89 -16.16 -25.53
CA MET A 1 -7.55 -15.95 -24.94
C MET A 1 -7.43 -14.46 -24.62
N ILE A 2 -7.82 -14.05 -23.42
CA ILE A 2 -7.62 -12.66 -22.97
C ILE A 2 -6.30 -12.68 -22.21
N ALA A 3 -5.25 -12.15 -22.85
CA ALA A 3 -3.94 -12.03 -22.24
C ALA A 3 -4.00 -10.89 -21.21
N ILE A 4 -3.98 -11.24 -19.92
CA ILE A 4 -3.78 -10.31 -18.82
C ILE A 4 -2.31 -9.86 -18.93
N ARG A 5 -2.08 -8.59 -19.27
CA ARG A 5 -0.77 -7.93 -19.19
C ARG A 5 -0.76 -7.02 -17.95
N PRO A 6 0.41 -6.56 -17.45
CA PRO A 6 0.46 -5.80 -16.21
C PRO A 6 -0.10 -4.40 -16.34
N ILE A 7 -0.92 -3.98 -15.37
CA ILE A 7 -1.33 -2.60 -15.16
C ILE A 7 -0.32 -1.99 -14.18
N SER A 8 0.39 -0.99 -14.66
CA SER A 8 1.37 -0.28 -13.86
C SER A 8 1.22 1.21 -14.13
N GLY A 9 0.29 1.82 -13.41
CA GLY A 9 0.00 3.26 -13.51
C GLY A 9 -0.14 3.95 -12.16
N LEU A 10 -0.12 3.22 -11.05
CA LEU A 10 -0.66 3.74 -9.80
C LEU A 10 0.34 4.50 -8.90
N PHE A 11 1.65 4.31 -9.08
CA PHE A 11 2.64 4.85 -8.14
C PHE A 11 3.27 6.20 -8.50
N LEU A 12 3.16 6.66 -9.76
CA LEU A 12 4.02 7.74 -10.26
C LEU A 12 3.56 9.15 -9.86
N LEU A 13 2.27 9.40 -9.69
CA LEU A 13 1.76 10.74 -9.36
C LEU A 13 1.94 11.09 -7.87
N LEU A 14 1.77 10.12 -6.97
CA LEU A 14 2.03 10.31 -5.53
C LEU A 14 3.53 10.31 -5.18
N ALA A 15 4.36 9.55 -5.91
CA ALA A 15 5.81 9.56 -5.73
C ALA A 15 6.47 10.91 -6.04
N ALA A 16 5.88 11.73 -6.92
CA ALA A 16 6.38 13.07 -7.23
C ALA A 16 6.13 14.08 -6.09
N LEU A 17 5.02 13.96 -5.37
CA LEU A 17 4.75 14.75 -4.15
C LEU A 17 5.65 14.35 -2.98
N LEU A 18 6.10 13.10 -2.95
CA LEU A 18 6.96 12.52 -1.91
C LEU A 18 8.42 13.01 -1.95
N GLN A 19 8.86 13.69 -3.01
CA GLN A 19 10.26 14.13 -3.13
C GLN A 19 10.53 15.57 -2.66
N LEU A 20 9.53 16.37 -2.36
CA LEU A 20 9.72 17.80 -2.08
C LEU A 20 8.84 18.25 -0.91
N SER A 21 9.04 17.65 0.27
CA SER A 21 8.86 18.42 1.49
C SER A 21 9.90 19.55 1.46
N ALA A 22 9.47 20.81 1.38
CA ALA A 22 10.32 21.92 1.77
C ALA A 22 10.97 21.56 3.13
N PRO A 23 12.25 21.92 3.37
CA PRO A 23 12.85 21.63 4.66
C PRO A 23 11.94 22.20 5.75
N LEU A 24 11.36 21.31 6.57
CA LEU A 24 10.75 21.67 7.84
C LEU A 24 11.86 22.37 8.62
N GLN A 25 11.87 23.70 8.58
CA GLN A 25 12.64 24.51 9.48
C GLN A 25 11.97 24.33 10.83
N LEU A 26 12.54 23.46 11.67
CA LEU A 26 12.36 23.57 13.11
C LEU A 26 12.75 25.01 13.46
N ASN A 27 11.76 25.87 13.65
CA ASN A 27 11.99 27.22 14.13
C ASN A 27 12.51 27.07 15.56
N ALA A 28 13.84 27.13 15.68
CA ALA A 28 14.57 27.26 16.92
C ALA A 28 14.24 28.64 17.52
N ALA A 29 13.11 28.73 18.21
CA ALA A 29 12.79 29.83 19.09
C ALA A 29 13.36 29.56 20.49
N SER A 30 14.68 29.37 20.60
CA SER A 30 15.44 29.67 21.81
C SER A 30 16.94 29.75 21.49
N ASN A 31 17.66 30.65 22.16
CA ASN A 31 19.07 30.98 21.93
C ASN A 31 20.03 29.79 22.18
N GLY A 32 20.12 28.87 21.23
CA GLY A 32 21.13 27.82 21.18
C GLY A 32 21.36 27.41 19.74
N SER A 33 22.61 27.44 19.27
CA SER A 33 22.98 27.03 17.92
C SER A 33 22.44 25.62 17.62
N PRO A 34 21.84 25.37 16.44
CA PRO A 34 21.36 24.03 16.09
C PRO A 34 22.52 23.03 16.12
N LEU A 35 22.32 21.92 16.83
CA LEU A 35 23.30 20.83 16.88
C LEU A 35 23.54 20.31 15.46
N PRO A 36 24.81 20.18 15.01
CA PRO A 36 25.10 19.69 13.67
C PRO A 36 24.63 18.25 13.50
N ALA A 37 24.03 17.97 12.33
CA ALA A 37 23.56 16.64 11.96
C ALA A 37 24.70 15.60 12.09
N PRO A 38 24.54 14.55 12.91
CA PRO A 38 25.50 13.45 13.05
C PRO A 38 25.74 12.68 11.75
N ARG A 39 26.96 12.12 11.59
CA ARG A 39 27.44 11.47 10.36
C ARG A 39 27.07 9.97 10.22
N SER A 40 26.53 9.32 11.26
CA SER A 40 26.02 7.93 11.23
C SER A 40 24.88 7.71 12.26
N SER A 41 24.04 6.68 12.06
CA SER A 41 22.97 6.25 12.99
C SER A 41 23.51 6.02 14.40
N ASP A 42 24.65 5.32 14.51
CA ASP A 42 25.29 4.99 15.79
C ASP A 42 25.63 6.24 16.61
N SER A 43 25.93 7.35 15.94
CA SER A 43 26.26 8.61 16.60
C SER A 43 25.02 9.35 17.13
N PHE A 44 23.83 9.10 16.58
CA PHE A 44 22.57 9.61 17.14
C PHE A 44 22.20 8.83 18.40
N GLU A 45 22.25 7.50 18.35
CA GLU A 45 21.84 6.63 19.44
C GLU A 45 22.67 6.86 20.71
N ILE A 46 24.00 6.98 20.57
CA ILE A 46 24.88 7.28 21.71
C ILE A 46 24.54 8.63 22.34
N LYS A 47 24.31 9.67 21.51
CA LYS A 47 23.97 11.01 22.01
C LYS A 47 22.60 11.05 22.67
N LEU A 48 21.62 10.36 22.10
CA LEU A 48 20.29 10.21 22.67
C LEU A 48 20.33 9.48 24.00
N GLU A 49 21.11 8.42 24.10
CA GLU A 49 21.27 7.68 25.35
C GLU A 49 21.92 8.54 26.44
N GLN A 50 22.90 9.38 26.09
CA GLN A 50 23.50 10.34 27.02
C GLN A 50 22.50 11.42 27.46
N ALA A 51 21.72 11.96 26.53
CA ALA A 51 20.67 12.94 26.84
C ALA A 51 19.58 12.33 27.74
N ARG A 52 19.17 11.09 27.46
CA ARG A 52 18.19 10.33 28.25
C ARG A 52 18.69 10.12 29.67
N LYS A 53 19.91 9.61 29.86
CA LYS A 53 20.52 9.45 31.19
C LYS A 53 20.61 10.77 31.94
N SER A 54 20.96 11.86 31.24
CA SER A 54 21.04 13.19 31.85
C SER A 54 19.67 13.66 32.34
N TYR A 55 18.61 13.44 31.55
CA TYR A 55 17.24 13.75 31.95
C TYR A 55 16.75 12.85 33.09
N GLU A 56 17.05 11.55 33.08
CA GLU A 56 16.71 10.61 34.16
C GLU A 56 17.33 11.01 35.52
N LEU A 57 18.55 11.55 35.51
CA LEU A 57 19.20 12.07 36.71
C LEU A 57 18.57 13.38 37.21
N PHE A 58 17.99 14.18 36.31
CA PHE A 58 17.41 15.49 36.62
C PHE A 58 16.05 15.69 35.94
N PRO A 59 15.01 14.93 36.33
CA PRO A 59 13.74 14.86 35.59
C PRO A 59 12.89 16.14 35.63
N LEU A 60 13.19 17.05 36.55
CA LEU A 60 12.55 18.38 36.66
C LEU A 60 13.24 19.45 35.82
N ASN A 61 14.33 19.11 35.11
CA ASN A 61 15.04 20.07 34.26
C ASN A 61 14.38 20.14 32.88
N GLU A 62 13.58 21.18 32.67
CA GLU A 62 12.86 21.43 31.41
C GLU A 62 13.80 21.58 30.20
N GLY A 63 15.02 22.13 30.39
CA GLY A 63 15.98 22.25 29.29
C GLY A 63 16.51 20.89 28.83
N LEU A 64 16.76 19.96 29.76
CA LEU A 64 17.16 18.59 29.42
C LEU A 64 16.01 17.81 28.78
N LYS A 65 14.78 17.99 29.29
CA LYS A 65 13.58 17.41 28.71
C LYS A 65 13.40 17.88 27.26
N HIS A 66 13.50 19.18 27.01
CA HIS A 66 13.40 19.79 25.69
C HIS A 66 14.46 19.26 24.73
N ASN A 67 15.74 19.31 25.12
CA ASN A 67 16.84 18.81 24.28
C ASN A 67 16.69 17.31 23.95
N LEU A 68 16.18 16.51 24.89
CA LEU A 68 15.93 15.09 24.66
C LEU A 68 14.81 14.89 23.63
N ALA A 69 13.71 15.63 23.75
CA ALA A 69 12.61 15.58 22.79
C ALA A 69 13.03 16.03 21.39
N GLU A 70 13.76 17.14 21.28
CA GLU A 70 14.32 17.61 20.02
C GLU A 70 15.28 16.59 19.41
N GLY A 71 16.12 15.95 20.23
CA GLY A 71 17.01 14.88 19.80
C GLY A 71 16.24 13.72 19.18
N TYR A 72 15.17 13.26 19.85
CA TYR A 72 14.33 12.17 19.35
C TYR A 72 13.65 12.56 18.03
N ALA A 73 13.07 13.76 17.97
CA ALA A 73 12.43 14.25 16.75
C ALA A 73 13.42 14.41 15.58
N ALA A 74 14.62 14.92 15.84
CA ALA A 74 15.66 15.07 14.84
C ALA A 74 16.13 13.72 14.31
N TYR A 75 16.34 12.72 15.18
CA TYR A 75 16.71 11.38 14.74
C TYR A 75 15.57 10.72 13.95
N GLY A 76 14.33 10.83 14.43
CA GLY A 76 13.15 10.37 13.72
C GLY A 76 13.02 10.97 12.32
N HIS A 77 13.26 12.28 12.17
CA HIS A 77 13.28 12.95 10.87
C HIS A 77 14.44 12.46 9.98
N THR A 78 15.62 12.20 10.54
CA THR A 78 16.73 11.60 9.78
C THR A 78 16.39 10.21 9.27
N LEU A 79 15.80 9.35 10.11
CA LEU A 79 15.34 8.01 9.76
C LEU A 79 14.23 8.07 8.68
N PHE A 80 13.30 9.03 8.81
CA PHE A 80 12.27 9.29 7.80
C PHE A 80 12.89 9.61 6.42
N LYS A 81 13.93 10.45 6.36
CA LYS A 81 14.64 10.74 5.09
C LYS A 81 15.33 9.51 4.51
N GLN A 82 15.71 8.57 5.37
CA GLN A 82 16.27 7.27 4.98
C GLN A 82 15.17 6.23 4.66
N LYS A 83 13.90 6.63 4.71
CA LYS A 83 12.71 5.79 4.52
C LYS A 83 12.56 4.66 5.55
N GLN A 84 13.22 4.80 6.70
CA GLN A 84 13.08 3.89 7.84
C GLN A 84 11.92 4.37 8.72
N TYR A 85 10.70 4.22 8.19
CA TYR A 85 9.51 4.85 8.77
C TYR A 85 9.12 4.28 10.14
N GLU A 86 9.28 2.98 10.37
CA GLU A 86 9.02 2.34 11.66
C GLU A 86 9.90 2.92 12.76
N GLN A 87 11.22 2.97 12.53
CA GLN A 87 12.18 3.52 13.49
C GLN A 87 12.00 5.03 13.67
N ALA A 88 11.57 5.72 12.61
CA ALA A 88 11.21 7.13 12.69
C ALA A 88 10.00 7.35 13.60
N ASP A 89 8.93 6.56 13.44
CA ASP A 89 7.72 6.61 14.29
C ASP A 89 8.07 6.32 15.76
N GLU A 90 8.90 5.31 16.04
CA GLU A 90 9.35 5.00 17.41
C GLU A 90 10.05 6.17 18.10
N ASN A 91 10.91 6.91 17.38
CA ASN A 91 11.58 8.08 17.94
C ASN A 91 10.60 9.27 18.06
N LEU A 92 9.69 9.46 17.11
CA LEU A 92 8.69 10.52 17.18
C LEU A 92 7.69 10.32 18.32
N VAL A 93 7.32 9.07 18.63
CA VAL A 93 6.51 8.74 19.82
C VAL A 93 7.22 9.20 21.10
N LYS A 94 8.52 8.92 21.26
CA LYS A 94 9.30 9.37 22.42
C LYS A 94 9.38 10.90 22.53
N ALA A 95 9.47 11.60 21.40
CA ALA A 95 9.42 13.07 21.39
C ALA A 95 8.04 13.60 21.84
N ILE A 96 6.96 12.99 21.35
CA ILE A 96 5.57 13.32 21.72
C ILE A 96 5.27 13.00 23.20
N GLU A 97 5.81 11.93 23.76
CA GLU A 97 5.68 11.61 25.19
C GLU A 97 6.25 12.71 26.09
N LEU A 98 7.33 13.37 25.64
CA LEU A 98 7.94 14.48 26.37
C LEU A 98 7.16 15.79 26.15
N TYR A 99 6.74 16.07 24.91
CA TYR A 99 5.95 17.26 24.55
C TYR A 99 4.76 16.89 23.65
N PRO A 100 3.59 16.57 24.23
CA PRO A 100 2.43 16.07 23.47
C PRO A 100 1.79 17.14 22.58
N ASP A 101 1.91 18.40 22.97
CA ASP A 101 1.30 19.56 22.32
C ASP A 101 2.25 20.27 21.33
N GLU A 102 3.40 19.67 21.00
CA GLU A 102 4.32 20.20 19.99
C GLU A 102 3.84 19.80 18.58
N PRO A 103 3.30 20.73 17.77
CA PRO A 103 2.64 20.38 16.50
C PRO A 103 3.62 19.79 15.49
N VAL A 104 4.90 20.19 15.52
CA VAL A 104 5.91 19.67 14.59
C VAL A 104 6.11 18.16 14.77
N TYR A 105 6.06 17.65 16.00
CA TYR A 105 6.26 16.23 16.27
C TYR A 105 5.07 15.40 15.78
N ALA A 106 3.84 15.89 16.04
CA ALA A 106 2.62 15.30 15.51
C ALA A 106 2.60 15.33 13.98
N LEU A 107 2.99 16.43 13.35
CA LEU A 107 3.07 16.55 11.89
C LEU A 107 4.05 15.53 11.28
N LEU A 108 5.27 15.46 11.81
CA LEU A 108 6.27 14.49 11.36
C LEU A 108 5.77 13.06 11.51
N ARG A 109 5.11 12.74 12.63
CA ARG A 109 4.53 11.42 12.88
C ARG A 109 3.37 11.11 11.93
N GLY A 110 2.49 12.08 11.68
CA GLY A 110 1.38 11.94 10.73
C GLY A 110 1.87 11.66 9.31
N ILE A 111 2.90 12.39 8.87
CA ILE A 111 3.55 12.15 7.56
C ILE A 111 4.24 10.78 7.53
N CYS A 112 4.93 10.40 8.61
CA CYS A 112 5.61 9.12 8.73
C CYS A 112 4.61 7.95 8.62
N THR A 113 3.56 7.97 9.42
CA THR A 113 2.52 6.94 9.46
C THR A 113 1.68 6.89 8.19
N TYR A 114 1.48 8.01 7.50
CA TYR A 114 0.92 8.04 6.13
C TYR A 114 1.77 7.24 5.15
N ASN A 115 3.10 7.40 5.20
CA ASN A 115 4.03 6.63 4.34
C ASN A 115 4.01 5.13 4.66
N MET A 116 3.78 4.77 5.92
CA MET A 116 3.58 3.39 6.38
C MET A 116 2.18 2.84 6.08
N LYS A 117 1.30 3.62 5.42
CA LYS A 117 -0.10 3.27 5.13
C LYS A 117 -0.94 3.00 6.38
N LYS A 118 -0.53 3.56 7.53
CA LYS A 118 -1.28 3.57 8.80
C LYS A 118 -2.18 4.82 8.84
N TYR A 119 -3.20 4.82 7.98
CA TYR A 119 -4.03 6.00 7.71
C TYR A 119 -4.86 6.46 8.91
N ASP A 120 -5.25 5.55 9.80
CA ASP A 120 -5.91 5.83 11.07
C ASP A 120 -5.02 6.66 12.01
N VAL A 121 -3.78 6.23 12.21
CA VAL A 121 -2.81 6.95 13.04
C VAL A 121 -2.41 8.27 12.38
N ALA A 122 -2.19 8.26 11.06
CA ALA A 122 -1.85 9.46 10.31
C ALA A 122 -2.95 10.52 10.44
N ARG A 123 -4.22 10.12 10.25
CA ARG A 123 -5.38 11.01 10.41
C ARG A 123 -5.40 11.64 11.80
N TYR A 124 -5.30 10.82 12.85
CA TYR A 124 -5.33 11.29 14.23
C TYR A 124 -4.25 12.35 14.52
N GLU A 125 -3.01 12.09 14.10
CA GLU A 125 -1.89 13.02 14.32
C GLU A 125 -2.08 14.32 13.52
N LEU A 126 -2.53 14.24 12.26
CA LEU A 126 -2.73 15.41 11.40
C LEU A 126 -3.92 16.27 11.86
N GLU A 127 -5.01 15.65 12.33
CA GLU A 127 -6.12 16.35 12.97
C GLU A 127 -5.67 17.06 14.25
N ARG A 128 -4.75 16.45 15.02
CA ARG A 128 -4.15 17.10 16.21
C ARG A 128 -3.31 18.32 15.84
N VAL A 129 -2.56 18.27 14.74
CA VAL A 129 -1.84 19.45 14.22
C VAL A 129 -2.81 20.55 13.86
N LEU A 130 -3.90 20.26 13.14
CA LEU A 130 -4.89 21.27 12.75
C LEU A 130 -5.68 21.85 13.94
N ALA A 131 -5.84 21.09 15.02
CA ALA A 131 -6.43 21.61 16.26
C ALA A 131 -5.52 22.66 16.93
N LEU A 132 -4.20 22.49 16.86
CA LEU A 132 -3.21 23.40 17.45
C LEU A 132 -2.80 24.53 16.49
N GLN A 133 -2.75 24.24 15.19
CA GLN A 133 -2.34 25.11 14.09
C GLN A 133 -3.31 24.97 12.91
N PRO A 134 -4.49 25.64 12.95
CA PRO A 134 -5.52 25.49 11.92
C PRO A 134 -5.09 25.88 10.50
N GLU A 135 -4.05 26.71 10.38
CA GLU A 135 -3.50 27.19 9.11
C GLU A 135 -2.22 26.43 8.68
N SER A 136 -2.02 25.20 9.17
CA SER A 136 -0.91 24.35 8.71
C SER A 136 -1.22 23.79 7.31
N ALA A 137 -0.63 24.39 6.28
CA ALA A 137 -0.79 23.94 4.90
C ALA A 137 -0.33 22.49 4.72
N GLU A 138 0.80 22.11 5.31
CA GLU A 138 1.30 20.73 5.29
C GLU A 138 0.32 19.74 5.93
N ALA A 139 -0.24 20.07 7.09
CA ALA A 139 -1.21 19.18 7.74
C ALA A 139 -2.49 19.02 6.90
N LEU A 140 -3.00 20.10 6.30
CA LEU A 140 -4.13 20.04 5.37
C LEU A 140 -3.82 19.18 4.13
N ILE A 141 -2.61 19.30 3.55
CA ILE A 141 -2.19 18.49 2.40
C ILE A 141 -2.18 17.01 2.76
N TYR A 142 -1.50 16.65 3.85
CA TYR A 142 -1.37 15.24 4.24
C TYR A 142 -2.68 14.65 4.76
N LEU A 143 -3.52 15.43 5.45
CA LEU A 143 -4.84 14.95 5.85
C LEU A 143 -5.72 14.73 4.61
N GLY A 144 -5.65 15.63 3.62
CA GLY A 144 -6.30 15.42 2.34
C GLY A 144 -5.80 14.16 1.61
N LEU A 145 -4.49 13.87 1.66
CA LEU A 145 -3.94 12.61 1.12
C LEU A 145 -4.48 11.39 1.86
N VAL A 146 -4.50 11.41 3.19
CA VAL A 146 -5.09 10.33 4.01
C VAL A 146 -6.56 10.11 3.66
N LEU A 147 -7.35 11.18 3.54
CA LEU A 147 -8.77 11.10 3.19
C LEU A 147 -8.97 10.61 1.76
N TYR A 148 -8.15 11.05 0.81
CA TYR A 148 -8.20 10.61 -0.58
C TYR A 148 -7.92 9.11 -0.70
N GLU A 149 -6.90 8.62 -0.01
CA GLU A 149 -6.56 7.19 0.06
C GLU A 149 -7.60 6.35 0.83
N SER A 150 -8.37 7.00 1.69
CA SER A 150 -9.47 6.38 2.46
C SER A 150 -10.85 6.58 1.82
N ASP A 151 -10.90 6.87 0.50
CA ASP A 151 -12.12 7.05 -0.31
C ASP A 151 -13.00 8.27 0.07
N ASN A 152 -12.54 9.14 0.97
CA ASN A 152 -13.22 10.39 1.36
C ASN A 152 -12.77 11.57 0.46
N ARG A 153 -12.88 11.38 -0.87
CA ARG A 153 -12.32 12.32 -1.87
C ARG A 153 -12.90 13.73 -1.81
N GLN A 154 -14.18 13.87 -1.47
CA GLN A 154 -14.82 15.20 -1.41
C GLN A 154 -14.24 16.06 -0.28
N GLU A 155 -14.00 15.47 0.90
CA GLU A 155 -13.34 16.15 2.01
C GLU A 155 -11.86 16.42 1.68
N ALA A 156 -11.17 15.49 1.00
CA ALA A 156 -9.82 15.72 0.52
C ALA A 156 -9.71 16.94 -0.41
N VAL A 157 -10.64 17.11 -1.35
CA VAL A 157 -10.72 18.29 -2.22
C VAL A 157 -10.88 19.57 -1.39
N GLN A 158 -11.76 19.58 -0.39
CA GLN A 158 -11.96 20.75 0.47
C GLN A 158 -10.69 21.13 1.25
N LEU A 159 -9.98 20.16 1.82
CA LEU A 159 -8.74 20.40 2.55
C LEU A 159 -7.63 20.90 1.62
N TRP A 160 -7.51 20.32 0.42
CA TRP A 160 -6.53 20.77 -0.56
C TRP A 160 -6.83 22.15 -1.13
N GLU A 161 -8.11 22.51 -1.29
CA GLU A 161 -8.51 23.88 -1.64
C GLU A 161 -8.12 24.89 -0.55
N GLN A 162 -8.25 24.51 0.72
CA GLN A 162 -7.77 25.32 1.85
C GLN A 162 -6.24 25.43 1.83
N ALA A 163 -5.53 24.33 1.68
CA ALA A 163 -4.07 24.32 1.60
C ALA A 163 -3.53 25.17 0.43
N LEU A 164 -4.20 25.14 -0.72
CA LEU A 164 -3.79 25.92 -1.89
C LEU A 164 -3.98 27.43 -1.68
N LYS A 165 -4.96 27.85 -0.86
CA LYS A 165 -5.12 29.26 -0.45
C LYS A 165 -3.96 29.73 0.43
N LEU A 166 -3.47 28.85 1.32
CA LEU A 166 -2.36 29.15 2.23
C LEU A 166 -1.00 29.12 1.53
N ALA A 167 -0.83 28.21 0.55
CA ALA A 167 0.40 28.05 -0.23
C ALA A 167 0.14 28.18 -1.74
N PRO A 168 -0.17 29.41 -2.24
CA PRO A 168 -0.42 29.62 -3.66
C PRO A 168 0.87 29.40 -4.47
N GLY A 169 0.81 28.52 -5.47
CA GLY A 169 1.97 28.19 -6.33
C GLY A 169 2.42 26.72 -6.28
N ARG A 170 1.77 25.88 -5.47
CA ARG A 170 1.98 24.43 -5.41
C ARG A 170 1.37 23.73 -6.63
N ALA A 171 2.13 23.63 -7.72
CA ALA A 171 1.70 22.98 -8.96
C ALA A 171 1.30 21.51 -8.77
N ASP A 172 1.96 20.83 -7.84
CA ASP A 172 1.65 19.48 -7.37
C ASP A 172 0.26 19.38 -6.74
N LEU A 173 -0.09 20.34 -5.87
CA LEU A 173 -1.41 20.40 -5.23
C LEU A 173 -2.52 20.73 -6.23
N VAL A 174 -2.23 21.58 -7.22
CA VAL A 174 -3.16 21.85 -8.34
C VAL A 174 -3.45 20.57 -9.12
N GLN A 175 -2.43 19.75 -9.43
CA GLN A 175 -2.63 18.48 -10.14
C GLN A 175 -3.47 17.49 -9.33
N LEU A 176 -3.23 17.38 -8.02
CA LEU A 176 -4.05 16.55 -7.12
C LEU A 176 -5.51 17.00 -7.11
N LEU A 177 -5.75 18.31 -6.98
CA LEU A 177 -7.08 18.87 -6.99
C LEU A 177 -7.82 18.62 -8.31
N GLU A 178 -7.15 18.85 -9.45
CA GLU A 178 -7.75 18.61 -10.76
C GLU A 178 -8.12 17.13 -10.95
N LYS A 179 -7.26 16.21 -10.49
CA LYS A 179 -7.54 14.77 -10.51
C LYS A 179 -8.76 14.45 -9.63
N ALA A 180 -8.72 14.84 -8.35
CA ALA A 180 -9.77 14.51 -7.40
C ALA A 180 -11.11 15.18 -7.74
N ARG A 181 -11.11 16.38 -8.33
CA ARG A 181 -12.32 17.05 -8.84
C ARG A 181 -12.94 16.30 -10.02
N LYS A 182 -12.13 15.78 -10.95
CA LYS A 182 -12.64 14.93 -12.04
C LYS A 182 -13.27 13.66 -11.49
N GLU A 183 -12.59 12.98 -10.58
CA GLU A 183 -13.11 11.76 -9.95
C GLU A 183 -14.41 12.01 -9.18
N THR A 184 -14.43 13.02 -8.31
CA THR A 184 -15.62 13.39 -7.53
C THR A 184 -16.79 13.87 -8.41
N ALA A 185 -16.53 14.55 -9.54
CA ALA A 185 -17.57 14.97 -10.46
C ALA A 185 -18.22 13.80 -11.22
N VAL A 186 -17.46 12.73 -11.51
CA VAL A 186 -18.00 11.47 -12.02
C VAL A 186 -18.80 10.78 -10.92
N GLU A 187 -18.19 10.58 -9.74
CA GLU A 187 -18.78 9.87 -8.61
C GLU A 187 -20.05 10.53 -8.06
N ALA A 188 -20.17 11.85 -8.14
CA ALA A 188 -21.36 12.58 -7.69
C ALA A 188 -22.63 12.23 -8.50
N LYS A 189 -22.46 11.71 -9.72
CA LYS A 189 -23.56 11.29 -10.59
C LYS A 189 -23.86 9.80 -10.47
N MET A 190 -23.04 9.03 -9.77
CA MET A 190 -23.16 7.59 -9.66
C MET A 190 -24.25 7.20 -8.66
N ASP A 191 -24.97 6.13 -8.99
CA ASP A 191 -25.86 5.45 -8.07
C ASP A 191 -25.05 4.71 -7.01
N ARG A 192 -25.67 4.44 -5.86
CA ARG A 192 -25.00 3.82 -4.71
C ARG A 192 -25.70 2.55 -4.25
N GLY A 193 -24.92 1.60 -3.77
CA GLY A 193 -25.35 0.37 -3.13
C GLY A 193 -24.36 -0.04 -2.05
N ASN A 194 -24.67 -1.09 -1.30
CA ASN A 194 -23.73 -1.68 -0.35
C ASN A 194 -24.11 -3.14 -0.04
N SER A 195 -23.16 -3.87 0.51
CA SER A 195 -23.34 -5.17 1.14
C SER A 195 -22.71 -5.15 2.54
N SER A 196 -22.50 -6.32 3.15
CA SER A 196 -21.89 -6.39 4.47
C SER A 196 -20.47 -5.82 4.46
N ARG A 197 -19.69 -6.17 3.43
CA ARG A 197 -18.25 -5.87 3.32
C ARG A 197 -17.88 -4.86 2.25
N PHE A 198 -18.83 -4.40 1.44
CA PHE A 198 -18.55 -3.54 0.29
C PHE A 198 -19.47 -2.33 0.24
N ASN A 199 -18.92 -1.20 -0.18
CA ASN A 199 -19.69 -0.03 -0.59
C ASN A 199 -19.57 0.07 -2.12
N LEU A 200 -20.71 0.21 -2.81
CA LEU A 200 -20.75 0.22 -4.27
C LEU A 200 -21.17 1.59 -4.79
N THR A 201 -20.44 2.08 -5.78
CA THR A 201 -20.85 3.18 -6.67
C THR A 201 -20.92 2.65 -8.10
N TYR A 202 -21.91 3.06 -8.88
CA TYR A 202 -22.00 2.67 -10.30
C TYR A 202 -22.65 3.75 -11.17
N ASP A 203 -22.24 3.86 -12.42
CA ASP A 203 -22.80 4.88 -13.33
C ASP A 203 -24.29 4.67 -13.60
N PRO A 204 -25.10 5.74 -13.80
CA PRO A 204 -26.56 5.68 -14.04
C PRO A 204 -27.06 4.89 -15.26
N GLY A 205 -26.19 4.21 -16.02
CA GLY A 205 -26.59 3.28 -17.07
C GLY A 205 -25.98 1.89 -16.93
N VAL A 206 -25.37 1.59 -15.80
CA VAL A 206 -25.07 0.22 -15.38
C VAL A 206 -26.37 -0.35 -14.77
N PRO A 207 -26.90 -1.47 -15.27
CA PRO A 207 -28.10 -2.07 -14.68
C PRO A 207 -27.86 -2.41 -13.21
N ALA A 208 -28.75 -1.97 -12.31
CA ALA A 208 -28.64 -2.23 -10.87
C ALA A 208 -28.50 -3.73 -10.56
N ALA A 209 -29.20 -4.59 -11.31
CA ALA A 209 -29.08 -6.05 -11.18
C ALA A 209 -27.66 -6.57 -11.45
N PHE A 210 -26.96 -6.01 -12.44
CA PHE A 210 -25.56 -6.35 -12.69
C PHE A 210 -24.65 -5.84 -11.56
N ALA A 211 -24.87 -4.61 -11.12
CA ALA A 211 -24.09 -3.99 -10.06
C ALA A 211 -24.20 -4.77 -8.73
N LEU A 212 -25.41 -5.24 -8.38
CA LEU A 212 -25.64 -6.10 -7.22
C LEU A 212 -25.04 -7.50 -7.40
N ALA A 213 -25.13 -8.09 -8.60
CA ALA A 213 -24.52 -9.38 -8.87
C ALA A 213 -22.98 -9.35 -8.76
N VAL A 214 -22.34 -8.21 -9.06
CA VAL A 214 -20.90 -7.99 -8.77
C VAL A 214 -20.63 -8.05 -7.27
N LEU A 215 -21.48 -7.42 -6.43
CA LEU A 215 -21.35 -7.50 -4.97
C LEU A 215 -21.48 -8.93 -4.46
N ASP A 216 -22.42 -9.72 -4.97
CA ASP A 216 -22.60 -11.11 -4.56
C ASP A 216 -21.34 -11.96 -4.85
N VAL A 217 -20.70 -11.71 -5.99
CA VAL A 217 -19.42 -12.35 -6.33
C VAL A 217 -18.30 -11.90 -5.40
N LEU A 218 -18.23 -10.60 -5.07
CA LEU A 218 -17.23 -10.06 -4.16
C LEU A 218 -17.40 -10.55 -2.72
N GLU A 219 -18.63 -10.72 -2.24
CA GLU A 219 -18.89 -11.38 -0.94
C GLU A 219 -18.43 -12.85 -0.96
N SER A 220 -18.63 -13.55 -2.08
CA SER A 220 -18.10 -14.90 -2.27
C SER A 220 -16.56 -14.92 -2.29
N ALA A 221 -15.94 -13.95 -2.96
CA ALA A 221 -14.49 -13.76 -2.96
C ALA A 221 -13.98 -13.46 -1.54
N SER A 222 -14.68 -12.61 -0.81
CA SER A 222 -14.36 -12.29 0.59
C SER A 222 -14.33 -13.53 1.47
N ASN A 223 -15.36 -14.36 1.38
CA ASN A 223 -15.44 -15.60 2.16
C ASN A 223 -14.30 -16.57 1.80
N GLN A 224 -14.01 -16.79 0.52
CA GLN A 224 -13.00 -17.76 0.10
C GLN A 224 -11.57 -17.26 0.35
N VAL A 225 -11.24 -16.07 -0.14
CA VAL A 225 -9.90 -15.48 -0.01
C VAL A 225 -9.60 -15.21 1.47
N GLY A 226 -10.56 -14.65 2.20
CA GLY A 226 -10.39 -14.35 3.62
C GLY A 226 -10.26 -15.59 4.50
N ALA A 227 -10.96 -16.69 4.17
CA ALA A 227 -10.78 -17.96 4.87
C ALA A 227 -9.40 -18.59 4.63
N GLU A 228 -8.90 -18.56 3.39
CA GLU A 228 -7.59 -19.15 3.07
C GLU A 228 -6.43 -18.33 3.64
N LEU A 229 -6.49 -17.01 3.54
CA LEU A 229 -5.48 -16.10 4.13
C LEU A 229 -5.71 -15.84 5.62
N GLY A 230 -6.80 -16.35 6.19
CA GLY A 230 -7.18 -16.15 7.59
C GLY A 230 -7.31 -14.68 7.98
N HIS A 231 -7.72 -13.80 7.06
CA HIS A 231 -7.79 -12.36 7.26
C HIS A 231 -8.99 -11.75 6.53
N PHE A 232 -9.77 -10.94 7.24
CA PHE A 232 -10.91 -10.22 6.69
C PHE A 232 -10.71 -8.73 6.97
N PRO A 233 -10.60 -7.88 5.93
CA PRO A 233 -10.56 -6.45 6.13
C PRO A 233 -11.74 -5.96 6.96
N GLU A 234 -11.48 -5.14 7.98
CA GLU A 234 -12.53 -4.63 8.88
C GLU A 234 -13.36 -3.53 8.22
N ALA A 235 -12.69 -2.66 7.45
CA ALA A 235 -13.35 -1.60 6.70
C ALA A 235 -14.08 -2.17 5.48
N ARG A 236 -15.23 -1.58 5.16
CA ARG A 236 -15.92 -1.90 3.90
C ARG A 236 -15.06 -1.46 2.72
N VAL A 237 -14.88 -2.37 1.78
CA VAL A 237 -14.07 -2.14 0.58
C VAL A 237 -14.89 -1.35 -0.44
N PRO A 238 -14.40 -0.19 -0.92
CA PRO A 238 -15.10 0.55 -1.95
C PRO A 238 -14.97 -0.14 -3.31
N VAL A 239 -16.08 -0.18 -4.04
CA VAL A 239 -16.22 -0.79 -5.37
C VAL A 239 -16.88 0.22 -6.28
N ALA A 240 -16.31 0.46 -7.46
CA ALA A 240 -16.81 1.44 -8.40
C ALA A 240 -16.93 0.85 -9.81
N ILE A 241 -18.12 0.90 -10.39
CA ILE A 241 -18.40 0.38 -11.74
C ILE A 241 -18.67 1.54 -12.70
N TYR A 242 -17.77 1.72 -13.66
CA TYR A 242 -17.83 2.83 -14.61
C TYR A 242 -18.17 2.34 -16.02
N LYS A 243 -18.94 3.10 -16.77
CA LYS A 243 -18.98 2.98 -18.22
C LYS A 243 -17.58 3.26 -18.78
N ARG A 244 -17.25 2.64 -19.91
CA ARG A 244 -15.90 2.70 -20.50
C ARG A 244 -15.30 4.11 -20.63
N ASP A 245 -16.09 5.10 -21.04
CA ASP A 245 -15.58 6.47 -21.24
C ASP A 245 -15.22 7.14 -19.90
N ASP A 246 -16.03 6.92 -18.87
CA ASP A 246 -15.78 7.42 -17.50
C ASP A 246 -14.64 6.64 -16.83
N TYR A 247 -14.52 5.33 -17.08
CA TYR A 247 -13.43 4.49 -16.58
C TYR A 247 -12.05 5.01 -17.02
N LYS A 248 -11.93 5.49 -18.27
CA LYS A 248 -10.69 6.11 -18.78
C LYS A 248 -10.36 7.45 -18.14
N THR A 249 -11.37 8.14 -17.61
CA THR A 249 -11.20 9.45 -16.98
C THR A 249 -10.66 9.31 -15.56
N VAL A 250 -11.06 8.24 -14.86
CA VAL A 250 -10.72 8.00 -13.45
C VAL A 250 -9.54 7.04 -13.26
N THR A 251 -9.21 6.21 -14.25
CA THR A 251 -8.10 5.26 -14.17
C THR A 251 -6.98 5.57 -15.15
N ALA A 252 -5.74 5.31 -14.74
CA ALA A 252 -4.58 5.27 -15.65
C ALA A 252 -4.40 3.88 -16.29
N ALA A 253 -5.38 2.98 -16.14
CA ALA A 253 -5.28 1.61 -16.57
C ALA A 253 -5.51 1.49 -18.11
N PRO A 254 -4.78 0.61 -18.81
CA PRO A 254 -4.99 0.38 -20.24
C PRO A 254 -6.42 -0.09 -20.57
N ASP A 255 -6.85 0.18 -21.80
CA ASP A 255 -8.19 -0.12 -22.35
C ASP A 255 -8.68 -1.58 -22.20
N TRP A 256 -7.77 -2.52 -21.95
CA TRP A 256 -8.05 -3.96 -21.83
C TRP A 256 -8.02 -4.48 -20.39
N SER A 257 -7.73 -3.64 -19.40
CA SER A 257 -7.78 -4.03 -17.98
C SER A 257 -9.20 -4.50 -17.61
N GLY A 258 -9.29 -5.70 -17.04
CA GLY A 258 -10.56 -6.29 -16.61
C GLY A 258 -11.12 -5.67 -15.32
N GLY A 259 -10.23 -5.05 -14.54
CA GLY A 259 -10.47 -4.33 -13.30
C GLY A 259 -9.14 -3.74 -12.81
N VAL A 260 -9.20 -2.95 -11.75
CA VAL A 260 -8.00 -2.51 -11.01
C VAL A 260 -8.35 -2.26 -9.56
N TYR A 261 -7.46 -2.62 -8.65
CA TYR A 261 -7.49 -2.21 -7.26
C TYR A 261 -6.47 -1.10 -6.99
N ASP A 262 -6.96 0.06 -6.55
CA ASP A 262 -6.15 1.22 -6.17
C ASP A 262 -6.45 1.76 -4.77
N GLY A 263 -7.02 0.91 -3.91
CA GLY A 263 -7.78 1.31 -2.73
C GLY A 263 -9.28 1.23 -2.98
N THR A 264 -9.70 1.34 -4.25
CA THR A 264 -11.05 1.00 -4.74
C THR A 264 -10.96 -0.12 -5.75
N ILE A 265 -11.86 -1.11 -5.70
CA ILE A 265 -12.02 -2.07 -6.80
C ILE A 265 -12.80 -1.39 -7.92
N ARG A 266 -12.13 -1.06 -9.03
CA ARG A 266 -12.72 -0.36 -10.17
C ARG A 266 -12.95 -1.33 -11.32
N LEU A 267 -14.14 -1.27 -11.92
CA LEU A 267 -14.55 -2.18 -13.00
C LEU A 267 -15.11 -1.40 -14.20
N PRO A 268 -14.72 -1.75 -15.43
CA PRO A 268 -15.35 -1.21 -16.63
C PRO A 268 -16.61 -2.00 -17.00
N PHE A 269 -17.74 -1.31 -17.15
CA PHE A 269 -18.99 -1.79 -17.70
C PHE A 269 -19.10 -1.47 -19.20
N GLY A 270 -19.69 -2.41 -19.96
CA GLY A 270 -19.91 -2.29 -21.40
C GLY A 270 -19.68 -3.61 -22.11
N ALA A 271 -18.42 -3.94 -22.41
CA ALA A 271 -18.07 -5.25 -22.99
C ALA A 271 -18.37 -6.42 -22.04
N ILE A 272 -18.49 -6.13 -20.74
CA ILE A 272 -18.94 -7.04 -19.71
C ILE A 272 -20.30 -6.53 -19.24
N SER A 273 -21.35 -7.28 -19.56
CA SER A 273 -22.74 -6.98 -19.19
C SER A 273 -23.38 -8.06 -18.33
N GLU A 274 -22.67 -9.16 -18.10
CA GLU A 274 -23.13 -10.34 -17.36
C GLU A 274 -22.00 -10.90 -16.50
N ILE A 275 -22.36 -11.60 -15.42
CA ILE A 275 -21.41 -12.31 -14.56
C ILE A 275 -20.95 -13.58 -15.28
N THR A 276 -19.80 -13.50 -15.94
CA THR A 276 -19.16 -14.62 -16.62
C THR A 276 -18.00 -15.19 -15.79
N ALA A 277 -17.54 -16.41 -16.09
CA ALA A 277 -16.38 -16.98 -15.41
C ALA A 277 -15.11 -16.09 -15.50
N PRO A 278 -14.80 -15.44 -16.65
CA PRO A 278 -13.74 -14.43 -16.72
C PRO A 278 -13.93 -13.24 -15.79
N LEU A 279 -15.13 -12.63 -15.72
CA LEU A 279 -15.38 -11.52 -14.78
C LEU A 279 -15.23 -12.01 -13.34
N ARG A 280 -15.74 -13.20 -13.03
CA ARG A 280 -15.60 -13.80 -11.70
C ARG A 280 -14.13 -13.99 -11.32
N ALA A 281 -13.29 -14.45 -12.25
CA ALA A 281 -11.85 -14.56 -12.04
C ALA A 281 -11.20 -13.19 -11.73
N ILE A 282 -11.58 -12.14 -12.46
CA ILE A 282 -11.10 -10.77 -12.21
C ILE A 282 -11.51 -10.31 -10.81
N LEU A 283 -12.78 -10.47 -10.43
CA LEU A 283 -13.27 -10.02 -9.11
C LEU A 283 -12.54 -10.71 -7.94
N PHE A 284 -12.24 -12.00 -8.08
CA PHE A 284 -11.42 -12.73 -7.10
C PHE A 284 -9.97 -12.25 -7.07
N HIS A 285 -9.39 -11.95 -8.24
CA HIS A 285 -8.05 -11.38 -8.38
C HIS A 285 -7.95 -10.01 -7.70
N GLU A 286 -8.85 -9.08 -8.04
CA GLU A 286 -8.85 -7.74 -7.44
C GLU A 286 -9.12 -7.79 -5.93
N TYR A 287 -10.03 -8.64 -5.47
CA TYR A 287 -10.27 -8.79 -4.03
C TYR A 287 -9.06 -9.38 -3.29
N ALA A 288 -8.29 -10.27 -3.92
CA ALA A 288 -7.06 -10.77 -3.32
C ALA A 288 -6.04 -9.65 -3.06
N HIS A 289 -5.93 -8.67 -3.97
CA HIS A 289 -5.11 -7.48 -3.72
C HIS A 289 -5.57 -6.68 -2.51
N VAL A 290 -6.88 -6.61 -2.23
CA VAL A 290 -7.39 -5.95 -1.02
C VAL A 290 -6.84 -6.62 0.24
N VAL A 291 -6.96 -7.95 0.33
CA VAL A 291 -6.51 -8.71 1.51
C VAL A 291 -5.00 -8.64 1.67
N VAL A 292 -4.24 -8.76 0.56
CA VAL A 292 -2.78 -8.61 0.56
C VAL A 292 -2.39 -7.20 0.98
N PHE A 293 -3.06 -6.16 0.48
CA PHE A 293 -2.77 -4.78 0.85
C PHE A 293 -3.03 -4.53 2.33
N ASP A 294 -4.14 -5.03 2.88
CA ASP A 294 -4.47 -4.82 4.30
C ASP A 294 -3.50 -5.56 5.24
N LEU A 295 -3.06 -6.77 4.87
CA LEU A 295 -2.04 -7.51 5.61
C LEU A 295 -0.65 -6.88 5.54
N THR A 296 -0.26 -6.40 4.35
CA THR A 296 1.11 -5.91 4.09
C THR A 296 1.27 -4.41 4.22
N ARG A 297 0.18 -3.66 4.42
CA ARG A 297 0.18 -2.18 4.41
C ARG A 297 0.87 -1.61 3.16
N GLY A 298 0.67 -2.28 2.01
CA GLY A 298 1.26 -1.90 0.73
C GLY A 298 2.75 -2.28 0.55
N ASN A 299 3.38 -2.94 1.52
CA ASN A 299 4.79 -3.36 1.46
C ASN A 299 5.00 -4.71 0.75
N CYS A 300 3.98 -5.26 0.09
CA CYS A 300 4.11 -6.53 -0.62
C CYS A 300 4.93 -6.36 -1.92
N PRO A 301 5.97 -7.19 -2.15
CA PRO A 301 6.63 -7.27 -3.45
C PRO A 301 5.65 -7.64 -4.56
N VAL A 302 5.84 -7.08 -5.75
CA VAL A 302 4.90 -7.22 -6.87
C VAL A 302 4.65 -8.69 -7.21
N TRP A 303 5.70 -9.52 -7.31
CA TRP A 303 5.53 -10.94 -7.62
C TRP A 303 4.66 -11.68 -6.61
N LEU A 304 4.76 -11.37 -5.32
CA LEU A 304 3.99 -12.06 -4.28
C LEU A 304 2.52 -11.62 -4.35
N ASN A 305 2.30 -10.32 -4.51
CA ASN A 305 0.96 -9.74 -4.64
C ASN A 305 0.22 -10.33 -5.86
N GLU A 306 0.85 -10.30 -7.03
CA GLU A 306 0.31 -10.83 -8.27
C GLU A 306 0.17 -12.35 -8.23
N GLY A 307 1.13 -13.06 -7.64
CA GLY A 307 1.09 -14.51 -7.53
C GLY A 307 -0.09 -15.01 -6.69
N ILE A 308 -0.41 -14.32 -5.59
CA ILE A 308 -1.58 -14.60 -4.75
C ILE A 308 -2.87 -14.27 -5.51
N ALA A 309 -2.95 -13.12 -6.17
CA ALA A 309 -4.13 -12.72 -6.94
C ALA A 309 -4.41 -13.69 -8.11
N GLU A 310 -3.37 -14.14 -8.82
CA GLU A 310 -3.47 -15.17 -9.85
C GLU A 310 -3.96 -16.51 -9.30
N MET A 311 -3.56 -16.90 -8.09
CA MET A 311 -4.03 -18.15 -7.46
C MET A 311 -5.55 -18.16 -7.29
N PHE A 312 -6.12 -17.06 -6.80
CA PHE A 312 -7.56 -16.96 -6.57
C PHE A 312 -8.34 -16.72 -7.87
N GLY A 313 -7.83 -15.90 -8.79
CA GLY A 313 -8.48 -15.66 -10.07
C GLY A 313 -8.58 -16.93 -10.93
N ARG A 314 -7.48 -17.70 -11.07
CA ARG A 314 -7.43 -18.90 -11.92
C ARG A 314 -8.33 -20.03 -11.45
N ARG A 315 -8.57 -20.16 -10.14
CA ARG A 315 -9.48 -21.17 -9.58
C ARG A 315 -10.93 -20.98 -10.01
N GLN A 316 -11.27 -19.81 -10.57
CA GLN A 316 -12.65 -19.53 -10.94
C GLN A 316 -13.08 -20.15 -12.28
N PHE A 317 -12.17 -20.78 -13.02
CA PHE A 317 -12.45 -21.52 -14.26
C PHE A 317 -12.64 -23.03 -14.02
N SER A 318 -13.70 -23.61 -14.58
CA SER A 318 -14.11 -25.02 -14.38
C SER A 318 -13.21 -26.11 -15.01
N HIS A 319 -12.00 -25.77 -15.50
CA HIS A 319 -11.00 -26.63 -16.21
C HIS A 319 -11.45 -27.23 -17.56
N PRO A 320 -10.59 -27.39 -18.59
CA PRO A 320 -9.11 -27.51 -18.59
C PRO A 320 -8.40 -26.30 -19.23
N GLN A 321 -8.31 -25.20 -18.49
CA GLN A 321 -7.24 -24.19 -18.70
C GLN A 321 -6.20 -24.23 -17.58
N ALA A 322 -6.47 -25.04 -16.56
CA ALA A 322 -5.51 -25.33 -15.51
C ALA A 322 -4.47 -26.37 -15.91
N GLU A 323 -4.53 -26.99 -17.08
CA GLU A 323 -3.41 -27.84 -17.53
C GLU A 323 -2.20 -27.01 -18.01
N GLN A 324 -2.31 -25.68 -18.07
CA GLN A 324 -1.13 -24.80 -18.18
C GLN A 324 -0.51 -24.46 -16.80
N VAL A 325 -1.04 -25.01 -15.69
CA VAL A 325 -0.66 -24.69 -14.29
C VAL A 325 0.69 -25.28 -13.88
N HIS A 326 1.22 -26.25 -14.63
CA HIS A 326 2.55 -26.82 -14.40
C HIS A 326 3.63 -26.31 -15.37
N ALA A 327 3.28 -25.43 -16.31
CA ALA A 327 4.24 -24.84 -17.23
C ALA A 327 5.09 -23.78 -16.50
N ALA A 328 6.03 -24.27 -15.72
CA ALA A 328 7.31 -23.63 -15.43
C ALA A 328 7.74 -22.73 -16.62
N PRO A 329 8.19 -21.48 -16.39
CA PRO A 329 8.56 -20.54 -17.44
C PRO A 329 9.18 -21.19 -18.68
N ARG A 330 8.54 -21.11 -19.86
CA ARG A 330 9.10 -21.70 -21.10
C ARG A 330 10.39 -21.00 -21.58
N GLY A 331 10.92 -20.04 -20.81
CA GLY A 331 12.18 -19.34 -21.02
C GLY A 331 13.03 -19.25 -19.74
N THR A 332 14.11 -18.47 -19.79
CA THR A 332 14.98 -18.22 -18.65
C THR A 332 14.18 -17.61 -17.50
N ALA A 333 14.20 -18.23 -16.31
CA ALA A 333 13.50 -17.70 -15.15
C ALA A 333 13.97 -16.27 -14.85
N VAL A 334 13.03 -15.37 -14.60
CA VAL A 334 13.37 -13.99 -14.22
C VAL A 334 13.88 -14.01 -12.78
N ASP A 335 14.84 -13.18 -12.44
CA ASP A 335 15.32 -13.07 -11.07
C ASP A 335 14.21 -12.49 -10.16
N PHE A 336 13.83 -13.23 -9.10
CA PHE A 336 12.78 -12.79 -8.16
C PHE A 336 13.10 -11.43 -7.53
N ARG A 337 14.38 -11.11 -7.30
CA ARG A 337 14.80 -9.80 -6.78
C ARG A 337 14.37 -8.66 -7.72
N LYS A 338 14.39 -8.90 -9.03
CA LYS A 338 13.89 -7.93 -10.03
C LYS A 338 12.38 -7.87 -10.08
N LEU A 339 11.71 -8.98 -9.73
CA LEU A 339 10.25 -9.06 -9.67
C LEU A 339 9.65 -8.48 -8.37
N GLU A 340 10.48 -8.00 -7.44
CA GLU A 340 9.98 -7.26 -6.28
C GLU A 340 9.48 -5.87 -6.69
N GLY A 341 10.06 -5.29 -7.74
CA GLY A 341 9.66 -4.00 -8.32
C GLY A 341 8.61 -4.11 -9.43
N SER A 342 8.27 -2.96 -10.02
CA SER A 342 7.23 -2.86 -11.05
C SER A 342 7.54 -3.68 -12.31
N PHE A 343 6.51 -4.34 -12.85
CA PHE A 343 6.60 -5.08 -14.12
C PHE A 343 6.53 -4.18 -15.36
N SER A 344 6.34 -2.86 -15.23
CA SER A 344 6.20 -1.93 -16.37
C SER A 344 7.36 -1.95 -17.36
N GLY A 345 8.57 -2.15 -16.84
CA GLY A 345 9.80 -2.11 -17.64
C GLY A 345 10.09 -3.41 -18.38
N LEU A 346 9.28 -4.45 -18.17
CA LEU A 346 9.48 -5.76 -18.78
C LEU A 346 8.93 -5.79 -20.21
N SER A 347 9.59 -6.57 -21.08
CA SER A 347 9.00 -6.90 -22.36
C SER A 347 7.69 -7.68 -22.16
N THR A 348 6.84 -7.71 -23.18
CA THR A 348 5.60 -8.52 -23.13
C THR A 348 5.83 -9.97 -22.70
N ASN A 349 6.88 -10.59 -23.24
CA ASN A 349 7.18 -11.99 -22.97
C ASN A 349 7.72 -12.17 -21.55
N ASP A 350 8.55 -11.24 -21.08
CA ASP A 350 9.10 -11.25 -19.72
C ASP A 350 8.00 -10.98 -18.69
N ALA A 351 7.06 -10.08 -18.97
CA ALA A 351 5.89 -9.82 -18.13
C ALA A 351 5.00 -11.06 -17.99
N THR A 352 4.69 -11.72 -19.11
CA THR A 352 3.93 -12.99 -19.10
C THR A 352 4.64 -14.06 -18.26
N THR A 353 5.97 -14.14 -18.42
CA THR A 353 6.80 -15.06 -17.65
C THR A 353 6.82 -14.71 -16.16
N ALA A 354 6.89 -13.42 -15.81
CA ALA A 354 6.86 -12.93 -14.44
C ALA A 354 5.55 -13.32 -13.74
N TYR A 355 4.39 -13.16 -14.38
CA TYR A 355 3.10 -13.60 -13.84
C TYR A 355 3.05 -15.11 -13.62
N GLN A 356 3.50 -15.90 -14.59
CA GLN A 356 3.55 -17.37 -14.47
C GLN A 356 4.48 -17.82 -13.34
N GLN A 357 5.64 -17.20 -13.24
CA GLN A 357 6.62 -17.47 -12.20
C GLN A 357 6.12 -17.08 -10.80
N SER A 358 5.46 -15.92 -10.70
CA SER A 358 4.83 -15.42 -9.47
C SER A 358 3.79 -16.40 -8.95
N HIS A 359 2.85 -16.79 -9.81
CA HIS A 359 1.85 -17.81 -9.50
C HIS A 359 2.50 -19.15 -9.11
N SER A 360 3.51 -19.61 -9.85
CA SER A 360 4.20 -20.88 -9.56
C SER A 360 4.87 -20.88 -8.19
N MET A 361 5.54 -19.78 -7.80
CA MET A 361 6.16 -19.63 -6.50
C MET A 361 5.14 -19.62 -5.37
N VAL A 362 4.04 -18.87 -5.52
CA VAL A 362 2.97 -18.84 -4.50
C VAL A 362 2.28 -20.21 -4.38
N ASN A 363 2.08 -20.90 -5.50
CA ASN A 363 1.56 -22.27 -5.47
C ASN A 363 2.51 -23.21 -4.71
N TYR A 364 3.81 -23.11 -4.95
CA TYR A 364 4.81 -23.90 -4.22
C TYR A 364 4.83 -23.57 -2.72
N LEU A 365 4.84 -22.27 -2.37
CA LEU A 365 4.79 -21.79 -0.99
C LEU A 365 3.56 -22.32 -0.25
N SER A 366 2.38 -22.13 -0.84
CA SER A 366 1.11 -22.55 -0.23
C SER A 366 0.96 -24.06 -0.16
N SER A 367 1.44 -24.81 -1.17
CA SER A 367 1.34 -26.28 -1.19
C SER A 367 2.35 -26.96 -0.27
N THR A 368 3.52 -26.35 -0.07
CA THR A 368 4.62 -26.94 0.74
C THR A 368 4.56 -26.51 2.19
N TYR A 369 4.36 -25.21 2.43
CA TYR A 369 4.41 -24.61 3.76
C TYR A 369 3.02 -24.23 4.30
N GLY A 370 1.98 -24.26 3.46
CA GLY A 370 0.62 -23.91 3.85
C GLY A 370 0.36 -22.40 3.83
N TRP A 371 -0.93 -22.03 3.66
CA TRP A 371 -1.35 -20.63 3.64
C TRP A 371 -1.09 -19.88 4.95
N HIS A 372 -0.99 -20.57 6.09
CA HIS A 372 -0.64 -19.93 7.37
C HIS A 372 0.75 -19.28 7.32
N ARG A 373 1.73 -19.91 6.66
CA ARG A 373 3.08 -19.32 6.47
C ARG A 373 3.08 -18.20 5.46
N VAL A 374 2.28 -18.32 4.39
CA VAL A 374 2.07 -17.20 3.46
C VAL A 374 1.49 -16.00 4.20
N LYS A 375 0.50 -16.21 5.09
CA LYS A 375 -0.04 -15.14 5.95
C LYS A 375 1.02 -14.53 6.86
N GLU A 376 1.82 -15.35 7.55
CA GLU A 376 2.91 -14.86 8.42
C GLU A 376 3.91 -13.99 7.65
N LEU A 377 4.29 -14.42 6.43
CA LEU A 377 5.12 -13.64 5.53
C LEU A 377 4.48 -12.28 5.21
N LEU A 378 3.20 -12.25 4.83
CA LEU A 378 2.48 -11.00 4.53
C LEU A 378 2.41 -10.08 5.77
N VAL A 379 2.12 -10.63 6.95
CA VAL A 379 2.10 -9.87 8.21
C VAL A 379 3.48 -9.28 8.53
N ASN A 380 4.55 -10.03 8.29
CA ASN A 380 5.92 -9.55 8.50
C ASN A 380 6.29 -8.41 7.54
N LEU A 381 5.89 -8.51 6.27
CA LEU A 381 6.00 -7.40 5.31
C LEU A 381 5.17 -6.18 5.78
N GLY A 382 3.99 -6.40 6.37
CA GLY A 382 3.17 -5.37 7.01
C GLY A 382 3.83 -4.63 8.17
N LYS A 383 4.87 -5.21 8.78
CA LYS A 383 5.71 -4.58 9.81
C LYS A 383 6.92 -3.82 9.21
N GLY A 384 6.99 -3.68 7.89
CA GLY A 384 8.10 -3.02 7.19
C GLY A 384 9.35 -3.88 7.03
N MET A 385 9.27 -5.20 7.29
CA MET A 385 10.43 -6.09 7.11
C MET A 385 10.81 -6.24 5.64
N SER A 386 12.10 -6.38 5.35
CA SER A 386 12.56 -6.75 4.01
C SER A 386 12.10 -8.16 3.64
N MET A 387 12.08 -8.49 2.35
CA MET A 387 11.69 -9.82 1.89
C MET A 387 12.55 -10.93 2.51
N ASP A 388 13.87 -10.70 2.65
CA ASP A 388 14.78 -11.64 3.32
C ASP A 388 14.35 -11.91 4.76
N ALA A 389 14.22 -10.85 5.56
CA ALA A 389 13.89 -10.97 6.98
C ALA A 389 12.47 -11.54 7.18
N ALA A 390 11.53 -11.17 6.32
CA ALA A 390 10.15 -11.63 6.39
C ALA A 390 10.05 -13.13 6.07
N VAL A 391 10.80 -13.64 5.08
CA VAL A 391 10.87 -15.07 4.75
C VAL A 391 11.58 -15.86 5.84
N GLU A 392 12.74 -15.38 6.29
CA GLU A 392 13.50 -16.05 7.35
C GLU A 392 12.67 -16.21 8.62
N LEU A 393 11.93 -15.18 9.01
CA LEU A 393 11.06 -15.24 10.19
C LEU A 393 9.84 -16.14 9.96
N ALA A 394 9.18 -16.05 8.79
CA ALA A 394 7.99 -16.87 8.49
C ALA A 394 8.33 -18.36 8.32
N LEU A 395 9.54 -18.70 7.84
CA LEU A 395 9.99 -20.07 7.58
C LEU A 395 11.11 -20.51 8.53
N GLN A 396 11.24 -19.87 9.70
CA GLN A 396 12.33 -20.14 10.65
C GLN A 396 12.39 -21.62 11.08
N ASP A 397 11.23 -22.28 11.20
CA ASP A 397 11.14 -23.68 11.62
C ASP A 397 11.71 -24.65 10.56
N TYR A 398 11.82 -24.17 9.32
CA TYR A 398 12.43 -24.90 8.20
C TYR A 398 13.88 -24.48 7.95
N SER A 399 14.38 -23.46 8.66
CA SER A 399 15.72 -22.87 8.44
C SER A 399 15.95 -22.41 7.00
N ILE A 400 14.91 -21.88 6.35
CA ILE A 400 14.93 -21.45 4.95
C ILE A 400 15.15 -19.95 4.86
N SER A 401 16.23 -19.55 4.19
CA SER A 401 16.41 -18.16 3.75
C SER A 401 15.65 -17.89 2.46
N TYR A 402 15.45 -16.63 2.10
CA TYR A 402 14.79 -16.27 0.84
C TYR A 402 15.50 -16.84 -0.40
N SER A 403 16.84 -16.82 -0.42
CA SER A 403 17.63 -17.48 -1.46
C SER A 403 17.43 -19.00 -1.46
N GLY A 404 17.31 -19.61 -0.27
CA GLY A 404 17.00 -21.03 -0.10
C GLY A 404 15.64 -21.39 -0.71
N LEU A 405 14.60 -20.60 -0.38
CA LEU A 405 13.25 -20.76 -0.92
C LEU A 405 13.24 -20.73 -2.46
N ILE A 406 13.94 -19.76 -3.06
CA ILE A 406 14.05 -19.64 -4.52
C ILE A 406 14.71 -20.88 -5.13
N ASN A 407 15.73 -21.42 -4.48
CA ASN A 407 16.43 -22.61 -4.95
C ASN A 407 15.56 -23.87 -4.85
N GLU A 408 14.88 -24.09 -3.72
CA GLU A 408 13.99 -25.23 -3.53
C GLU A 408 12.81 -25.20 -4.51
N TRP A 409 12.20 -24.03 -4.72
CA TRP A 409 11.18 -23.86 -5.75
C TRP A 409 11.73 -24.21 -7.13
N ARG A 410 12.93 -23.73 -7.48
CA ARG A 410 13.55 -24.02 -8.79
C ARG A 410 13.78 -25.52 -8.98
N GLU A 411 14.23 -26.22 -7.95
CA GLU A 411 14.36 -27.68 -7.98
C GLU A 411 13.01 -28.39 -8.12
N ASN A 412 11.99 -27.95 -7.39
CA ASN A 412 10.64 -28.50 -7.48
C ASN A 412 10.08 -28.37 -8.92
N VAL A 413 10.24 -27.19 -9.50
CA VAL A 413 9.86 -26.89 -10.88
C VAL A 413 10.60 -27.77 -11.89
N GLN A 414 11.90 -28.00 -11.69
CA GLN A 414 12.69 -28.90 -12.54
C GLN A 414 12.25 -30.36 -12.41
N ARG A 415 11.97 -30.84 -11.19
CA ARG A 415 11.47 -32.21 -10.96
C ARG A 415 10.12 -32.43 -11.62
N GLY A 416 9.19 -31.48 -11.52
CA GLY A 416 7.88 -31.56 -12.17
C GLY A 416 7.97 -31.69 -13.70
N ARG A 417 8.92 -30.99 -14.34
CA ARG A 417 9.20 -31.13 -15.78
C ARG A 417 9.72 -32.52 -16.18
N LEU A 418 10.41 -33.21 -15.28
CA LEU A 418 10.97 -34.54 -15.55
C LEU A 418 9.94 -35.65 -15.39
N THR A 419 8.84 -35.41 -14.66
CA THR A 419 7.75 -36.37 -14.46
C THR A 419 6.63 -36.25 -15.51
N GLU A 420 6.62 -35.16 -16.29
CA GLU A 420 5.66 -34.91 -17.39
C GLU A 420 6.17 -35.36 -18.78
N ASN A 421 7.45 -35.74 -18.89
CA ASN A 421 8.05 -36.36 -20.07
C ASN A 421 8.17 -37.87 -19.88
#